data_AF-A0AAE4L9U3-F1
#
_entry.id   AF-A0AAE4L9U3-F1
#
_cell.length_a   1.000
_cell.length_b   1.000
_cell.length_c   1.000
_cell.angle_alpha   90.00
_cell.angle_beta   90.00
_cell.angle_gamma   90.00
#
_symmetry.space_group_name_H-M   'P 1'
#
loop_
_entity.id
_entity.type
_entity.pdbx_description
1 polymer ?
#
loop_
_entity_poly.entity_id
_entity_poly.type
_entity_poly.pdbx_seq_one_letter_code
_entity_poly.pdbx_strand_id
1 'polypeptide(L)' 'MFDKLQEYYDIEFQIRNTSLTRESPYCTGKFRAKDGLEHIIRVLKETNHFDYQIDYESKKIIIL' A
#
# COMPACT_ATOMS: atom_id res chain seq x y z
N MET A 1 -4.60 -7.86 -0.81
CA MET A 1 -3.83 -7.31 0.34
C MET A 1 -4.26 -5.88 0.63
N PHE A 2 -4.17 -4.98 -0.35
CA PHE A 2 -4.59 -3.58 -0.21
C PHE A 2 -6.04 -3.42 0.27
N ASP A 3 -6.95 -4.28 -0.17
CA ASP A 3 -8.35 -4.31 0.27
C ASP A 3 -8.51 -4.45 1.80
N LYS A 4 -7.70 -5.31 2.45
CA LYS A 4 -7.70 -5.46 3.91
C LYS A 4 -7.09 -4.25 4.63
N LEU A 5 -6.10 -3.60 4.03
CA LEU A 5 -5.51 -2.38 4.58
C LEU A 5 -6.49 -1.20 4.46
N GLN A 6 -7.22 -1.13 3.35
CA GLN A 6 -8.30 -0.17 3.13
C GLN A 6 -9.40 -0.29 4.19
N GLU A 7 -9.86 -1.51 4.48
CA GLU A 7 -10.87 -1.76 5.53
C GLU A 7 -10.33 -1.43 6.94
N TYR A 8 -9.07 -1.79 7.24
CA TYR A 8 -8.50 -1.60 8.57
C TYR A 8 -8.17 -0.13 8.88
N TYR A 9 -7.65 0.61 7.90
CA TYR A 9 -7.21 2.00 8.09
C TYR A 9 -8.20 3.05 7.55
N ASP A 10 -9.33 2.62 6.96
CA ASP A 10 -10.32 3.52 6.32
C ASP A 10 -9.66 4.44 5.27
N ILE A 11 -8.88 3.85 4.36
CA ILE A 11 -8.18 4.58 3.29
C ILE A 11 -8.49 3.97 1.92
N GLU A 12 -8.54 4.79 0.88
CA GLU A 12 -8.68 4.29 -0.49
C GLU A 12 -7.32 3.99 -1.12
N PHE A 13 -7.13 2.79 -1.69
CA PHE A 13 -5.94 2.46 -2.47
C PHE A 13 -6.20 2.54 -3.98
N GLN A 14 -5.45 3.41 -4.68
CA GLN A 14 -5.46 3.50 -6.14
C GLN A 14 -4.16 2.94 -6.72
N ILE A 15 -4.25 1.79 -7.39
CA ILE A 15 -3.10 1.16 -8.05
C ILE A 15 -3.07 1.63 -9.51
N ARG A 16 -2.16 2.55 -9.83
CA ARG A 16 -1.89 3.00 -11.21
C ARG A 16 -0.75 2.21 -11.86
N ASN A 17 0.09 1.54 -11.06
CA ASN A 17 1.15 0.70 -11.57
C ASN A 17 0.60 -0.57 -12.23
N THR A 18 0.83 -0.74 -13.54
CA THR A 18 0.37 -1.92 -14.28
C THR A 18 1.20 -3.18 -14.01
N SER A 19 2.39 -3.05 -13.41
CA SER A 19 3.25 -4.18 -13.05
C SER A 19 2.74 -4.89 -11.79
N LEU A 20 2.21 -4.14 -10.81
CA LEU A 20 1.64 -4.69 -9.56
C LEU A 20 0.26 -5.34 -9.74
N THR A 21 -0.43 -5.06 -10.85
CA THR A 21 -1.74 -5.65 -11.18
C THR A 21 -1.61 -6.97 -11.94
N ARG A 22 -0.47 -7.25 -12.57
CA ARG A 22 -0.25 -8.43 -13.43
C ARG A 22 0.36 -9.60 -12.67
N GLU A 23 1.30 -9.32 -11.78
CA GLU A 23 1.84 -10.28 -10.84
C GLU A 23 1.47 -9.77 -9.47
N SER A 24 0.58 -10.48 -8.78
CA SER A 24 0.22 -10.15 -7.40
C SER A 24 1.51 -10.07 -6.59
N PRO A 25 1.97 -8.88 -6.15
CA PRO A 25 3.19 -8.81 -5.37
C PRO A 25 2.95 -9.63 -4.11
N TYR A 26 3.64 -10.76 -3.99
CA TYR A 26 3.56 -11.65 -2.84
C TYR A 26 4.20 -10.96 -1.65
N CYS A 27 3.49 -10.01 -1.05
CA CYS A 27 3.93 -9.40 0.19
C CYS A 27 3.61 -10.30 1.37
N THR A 28 4.59 -11.12 1.73
CA THR A 28 4.66 -11.93 2.96
C THR A 28 5.15 -11.12 4.16
N GLY A 29 4.85 -9.83 4.23
CA GLY A 29 5.18 -8.97 5.36
C GLY A 29 4.22 -9.19 6.54
N LYS A 30 4.74 -9.61 7.69
CA LYS A 30 3.97 -9.62 8.96
C LYS A 30 4.00 -8.23 9.58
N PHE A 31 3.06 -7.38 9.19
CA PHE A 31 2.89 -6.05 9.80
C PHE A 31 2.11 -6.18 11.10
N ARG A 32 2.54 -5.47 12.15
CA ARG A 32 1.74 -5.37 13.38
C ARG A 32 0.77 -4.21 13.21
N ALA A 33 -0.42 -4.34 13.77
CA ALA A 33 -1.43 -3.27 13.82
C ALA A 33 -0.91 -1.93 14.41
N LYS A 34 0.14 -2.00 15.23
CA LYS A 34 0.81 -0.82 15.82
C LYS A 34 1.73 -0.08 14.85
N ASP A 35 2.13 -0.71 13.76
CA ASP A 35 2.94 -0.07 12.74
C ASP A 35 2.04 0.90 11.96
N GLY A 36 2.49 2.14 11.84
CA GLY A 36 1.76 3.15 11.08
C GLY A 36 1.66 2.75 9.62
N LEU A 37 0.57 3.14 8.97
CA LEU A 37 0.32 2.89 7.55
C LEU A 37 1.49 3.37 6.67
N GLU A 38 2.09 4.52 6.99
CA GLU A 38 3.30 5.03 6.30
C GLU A 38 4.47 4.04 6.35
N HIS A 39 4.67 3.37 7.50
CA HIS A 39 5.73 2.39 7.66
C HIS A 39 5.48 1.17 6.78
N ILE A 40 4.24 0.68 6.76
CA ILE A 40 3.83 -0.44 5.91
C ILE A 40 4.12 -0.10 4.45
N ILE A 41 3.68 1.06 3.98
CA ILE A 41 3.82 1.47 2.58
C ILE A 41 5.28 1.67 2.18
N ARG A 42 6.12 2.22 3.07
CA ARG A 42 7.57 2.33 2.84
C ARG A 42 8.21 0.95 2.63
N VAL A 43 7.87 -0.04 3.46
CA VAL A 43 8.40 -1.41 3.32
C VAL A 43 7.89 -2.07 2.03
N LEU A 44 6.62 -1.85 1.69
CA LEU A 44 6.04 -2.34 0.44
C LEU A 44 6.76 -1.74 -0.78
N LYS A 45 7.09 -0.45 -0.74
CA LYS A 45 7.89 0.25 -1.75
C LYS A 45 9.27 -0.38 -1.90
N GLU A 46 10.00 -0.61 -0.80
CA GLU A 46 11.33 -1.22 -0.88
C GLU A 46 11.30 -2.64 -1.42
N THR A 47 10.28 -3.42 -1.07
CA THR A 47 10.18 -4.83 -1.48
C THR A 47 9.80 -4.99 -2.96
N ASN A 48 8.90 -4.13 -3.45
CA ASN A 48 8.33 -4.26 -4.79
C ASN A 48 8.81 -3.17 -5.77
N HIS A 49 9.71 -2.30 -5.32
CA HIS A 49 10.30 -1.23 -6.11
C HIS A 49 9.27 -0.36 -6.86
N PHE A 50 8.19 0.04 -6.19
CA PHE A 50 7.18 0.98 -6.73
C PHE A 50 7.28 2.36 -6.09
N ASP A 51 6.69 3.36 -6.75
CA ASP A 51 6.53 4.68 -6.14
C ASP A 51 5.11 4.87 -5.59
N TYR A 52 4.93 5.76 -4.62
CA TYR A 52 3.62 5.99 -4.03
C TYR A 52 3.45 7.44 -3.59
N GLN A 53 2.19 7.88 -3.58
CA GLN A 53 1.76 9.16 -3.03
C GLN A 53 0.69 8.93 -1.98
N ILE A 54 0.79 9.63 -0.85
CA ILE A 54 -0.20 9.62 0.21
C ILE A 54 -0.92 10.96 0.19
N ASP A 55 -2.23 10.90 0.02
CA ASP A 55 -3.15 12.03 0.04
C ASP A 55 -3.87 12.01 1.39
N TYR A 56 -3.33 12.75 2.36
CA TYR A 56 -3.87 12.80 3.72
C TYR A 56 -5.24 13.49 3.78
N GLU A 57 -5.49 14.45 2.90
CA GLU A 57 -6.77 15.17 2.83
C GLU A 57 -7.89 14.25 2.34
N SER A 58 -7.62 13.47 1.29
CA SER A 58 -8.61 12.55 0.72
C SER A 58 -8.60 11.16 1.37
N LYS A 59 -7.68 10.89 2.31
CA LYS A 59 -7.34 9.56 2.84
C LYS A 59 -7.11 8.53 1.73
N LYS A 60 -6.30 8.88 0.73
CA LYS A 60 -6.03 8.01 -0.43
C LYS A 60 -4.55 7.72 -0.56
N ILE A 61 -4.20 6.51 -0.99
CA ILE A 61 -2.84 6.15 -1.36
C ILE A 61 -2.83 5.74 -2.82
N ILE A 62 -1.99 6.42 -3.59
CA ILE A 62 -1.82 6.20 -5.01
C ILE A 62 -0.49 5.47 -5.20
N ILE A 63 -0.54 4.25 -5.71
CA ILE A 63 0.63 3.45 -6.04
C ILE A 63 0.94 3.63 -7.54
N LEU A 64 2.13 4.14 -7.86
CA LEU A 64 2.58 4.52 -9.21
C LEU A 64 3.47 3.46 -9.85
#